data_AF-A0A970GHH1-F1
#
_entry.id   AF-A0A970GHH1-F1
#
_cell.length_a   1.000
_cell.length_b   1.000
_cell.length_c   1.000
_cell.angle_alpha   90.00
_cell.angle_beta   90.00
_cell.angle_gamma   90.00
#
_symmetry.space_group_name_H-M   'P 1'
#
loop_
_entity.id
_entity.type
_entity.pdbx_description
1 polymer ?
#
loop_
_entity_poly.entity_id
_entity_poly.type
_entity_poly.pdbx_seq_one_letter_code
_entity_poly.pdbx_strand_id
1 'polypeptide(L)' 'MLKGFLNSFVSIFVSGYQMFRRSRLARILLIIVVVKFLVFFGLLKGFLYPRFLEPHYESEQQQSEQVIRDFTTTHKPSEQ' A
#
# COMPACT_ATOMS: atom_id res chain seq x y z
N MET A 1 -15.82 10.48 -34.41
CA MET A 1 -14.60 9.64 -34.48
C MET A 1 -14.25 9.00 -33.14
N LEU A 2 -14.22 9.73 -32.02
CA LEU A 2 -13.85 9.19 -30.69
C LEU A 2 -14.71 8.01 -30.20
N LYS A 3 -16.03 8.03 -30.46
CA LYS A 3 -16.97 6.98 -30.03
C LYS A 3 -16.70 5.62 -30.69
N GLY A 4 -16.25 5.60 -31.94
CA GLY A 4 -15.90 4.35 -32.64
C GLY A 4 -14.66 3.69 -32.05
N PHE A 5 -13.67 4.50 -31.67
CA PHE A 5 -12.49 4.04 -30.94
C PHE A 5 -12.89 3.45 -29.58
N LEU A 6 -13.64 4.21 -28.76
CA LEU A 6 -14.14 3.74 -27.45
C LEU A 6 -14.90 2.41 -27.56
N ASN A 7 -15.75 2.24 -28.58
CA ASN A 7 -16.50 0.99 -28.77
C ASN A 7 -15.61 -0.21 -29.09
N SER A 8 -14.52 -0.02 -29.84
CA SER A 8 -13.52 -1.06 -30.09
C SER A 8 -12.76 -1.45 -28.83
N PHE A 9 -12.40 -0.49 -27.97
CA PHE A 9 -11.75 -0.83 -26.70
C PHE A 9 -12.68 -1.59 -25.76
N VAL A 10 -13.94 -1.14 -25.66
CA VAL A 10 -14.95 -1.81 -24.84
C VAL A 10 -15.20 -3.23 -25.34
N SER A 11 -15.29 -3.46 -26.65
CA SER A 11 -15.53 -4.81 -27.18
C SER A 11 -14.37 -5.77 -26.92
N ILE A 12 -13.11 -5.30 -27.05
CA ILE A 12 -11.92 -6.08 -26.72
C ILE A 12 -11.89 -6.40 -25.22
N PHE A 13 -12.19 -5.42 -24.36
CA PHE A 13 -12.21 -5.61 -22.92
C PHE A 13 -13.30 -6.60 -22.48
N VAL A 14 -14.51 -6.46 -23.03
CA VAL A 14 -15.62 -7.38 -22.76
C VAL A 14 -15.31 -8.79 -23.26
N SER A 15 -14.69 -8.93 -24.42
CA SER A 15 -14.30 -10.24 -24.96
C SER A 15 -13.22 -10.92 -24.12
N GLY A 16 -12.19 -10.17 -23.71
CA GLY A 16 -11.16 -10.66 -22.80
C GLY A 16 -11.73 -11.05 -21.43
N TYR A 17 -12.64 -10.24 -20.89
CA TYR A 17 -13.33 -10.54 -19.64
C TYR A 17 -14.22 -11.79 -19.74
N GLN A 18 -14.93 -11.97 -20.86
CA GLN A 18 -15.72 -13.18 -21.09
C GLN A 18 -14.84 -14.44 -21.18
N MET A 19 -13.70 -14.36 -21.86
CA MET A 19 -12.74 -15.45 -21.96
C MET A 19 -12.15 -15.80 -20.59
N PHE A 20 -11.80 -14.77 -19.81
CA PHE A 20 -11.33 -14.92 -18.43
C PHE A 20 -12.38 -15.59 -17.54
N ARG A 21 -13.65 -15.14 -17.62
CA ARG A 21 -14.76 -15.68 -16.81
C ARG A 21 -15.09 -17.14 -17.14
N ARG A 22 -14.93 -17.56 -18.39
CA ARG A 22 -15.16 -18.96 -18.82
C ARG A 22 -14.02 -19.89 -18.41
N SER A 23 -12.81 -19.37 -18.19
CA SER A 23 -11.65 -20.19 -17.84
C SER A 23 -11.62 -20.53 -16.35
N ARG A 24 -11.66 -21.83 -16.02
CA ARG A 24 -11.51 -22.32 -14.64
C ARG A 24 -10.14 -21.96 -14.07
N LEU A 25 -9.07 -22.08 -14.87
CA LEU A 25 -7.70 -21.77 -14.47
C LEU A 25 -7.54 -20.29 -14.11
N ALA A 26 -8.10 -19.39 -14.93
CA ALA A 26 -8.03 -17.95 -14.70
C ALA A 26 -8.70 -17.55 -13.38
N ARG A 27 -9.85 -18.16 -13.07
CA ARG A 27 -10.56 -17.94 -11.81
C ARG A 27 -9.78 -18.45 -10.59
N ILE A 28 -9.18 -19.63 -10.70
CA ILE A 28 -8.34 -20.21 -9.64
C ILE A 28 -7.12 -19.32 -9.39
N LEU A 29 -6.45 -18.90 -10.46
CA LEU A 29 -5.29 -18.01 -10.37
C LEU A 29 -5.66 -16.68 -9.72
N LEU A 30 -6.79 -16.09 -10.09
CA LEU A 30 -7.30 -14.87 -9.46
C LEU A 30 -7.52 -15.05 -7.95
N ILE A 31 -8.14 -16.16 -7.55
CA ILE A 31 -8.33 -16.47 -6.13
C ILE A 31 -6.98 -16.57 -5.42
N ILE A 32 -6.01 -17.28 -5.99
CA ILE A 32 -4.66 -17.41 -5.41
C ILE A 32 -4.00 -16.04 -5.24
N VAL A 33 -4.09 -15.18 -6.24
CA VAL A 33 -3.54 -13.81 -6.18
C VAL A 33 -4.22 -13.01 -5.08
N VAL A 34 -5.57 -12.99 -5.04
CA VAL A 34 -6.33 -12.27 -4.02
C VAL A 34 -5.99 -12.77 -2.62
N VAL A 35 -5.91 -14.08 -2.42
CA VAL A 35 -5.53 -14.69 -1.13
C VAL A 35 -4.11 -14.27 -0.74
N LYS A 36 -3.14 -14.30 -1.65
CA LYS A 36 -1.78 -13.81 -1.40
C LYS A 36 -1.80 -12.36 -0.94
N PHE A 37 -2.49 -11.48 -1.66
CA PHE A 37 -2.60 -10.07 -1.28
C PHE A 37 -3.23 -9.91 0.11
N LEU A 38 -4.26 -10.69 0.44
CA LEU A 38 -4.90 -10.65 1.74
C LEU A 38 -3.96 -11.11 2.87
N VAL A 39 -3.18 -12.16 2.63
CA VAL A 39 -2.16 -12.67 3.56
C VAL A 39 -1.05 -11.64 3.76
N PHE A 40 -0.51 -11.06 2.67
CA PHE A 40 0.50 -10.00 2.77
C PHE A 40 -0.04 -8.77 3.51
N PHE A 41 -1.26 -8.34 3.19
CA PHE A 41 -1.91 -7.22 3.89
C PHE A 41 -2.11 -7.51 5.37
N GLY A 42 -2.57 -8.72 5.72
CA GLY A 42 -2.74 -9.15 7.11
C GLY A 42 -1.40 -9.21 7.85
N LEU A 43 -0.35 -9.71 7.21
CA LEU A 43 1.00 -9.76 7.78
C LEU A 43 1.58 -8.35 7.97
N LEU A 44 1.45 -7.47 6.98
CA LEU A 44 1.88 -6.07 7.11
C LEU A 44 1.11 -5.36 8.23
N LYS A 45 -0.22 -5.51 8.29
CA LYS A 45 -1.04 -4.87 9.32
C LYS A 45 -0.79 -5.44 10.71
N GLY A 46 -0.67 -6.76 10.84
CA GLY A 46 -0.53 -7.44 12.13
C GLY A 46 0.90 -7.48 12.67
N PHE A 47 1.92 -7.51 11.79
CA PHE A 47 3.33 -7.61 12.20
C PHE A 47 4.10 -6.31 11.93
N LEU A 48 3.96 -5.71 10.74
CA LEU A 48 4.75 -4.52 10.40
C LEU A 48 4.26 -3.29 11.17
N TYR A 49 2.95 -3.10 11.28
CA TYR A 49 2.37 -1.91 11.91
C TYR A 49 2.72 -1.78 13.40
N PRO A 50 2.42 -2.75 14.28
CA PRO A 50 2.72 -2.60 15.72
C PRO A 50 4.22 -2.59 16.02
N ARG A 51 5.04 -3.22 15.16
CA ARG A 51 6.48 -3.36 15.43
C ARG A 51 7.33 -2.23 14.89
N PHE A 52 6.91 -1.58 13.81
CA PHE A 52 7.71 -0.58 13.10
C PHE A 52 7.02 0.76 12.87
N LEU A 53 5.68 0.80 12.82
CA LEU A 53 4.92 2.04 12.56
C LEU A 53 4.16 2.56 13.77
N GLU A 54 4.05 1.79 14.87
CA GLU A 54 3.49 2.29 16.12
C GLU A 54 4.46 3.31 16.70
N PRO A 55 4.14 4.62 16.62
CA PRO A 55 4.99 5.63 17.22
C PRO A 55 4.93 5.38 18.71
N HIS A 56 6.07 5.22 19.39
CA HIS A 56 6.14 5.14 20.86
C HIS A 56 5.78 6.48 21.54
N TYR A 57 4.96 7.31 20.88
CA TYR A 57 4.61 8.64 21.31
C TYR A 57 3.15 8.65 21.70
N GLU A 58 2.89 8.68 23.01
CA GLU A 58 1.55 8.77 23.59
C GLU A 58 0.83 10.10 23.23
N SER A 59 1.55 11.06 22.66
CA SER A 59 1.04 12.38 22.27
C SER A 59 1.84 12.97 21.11
N GLU A 60 1.16 13.50 20.08
CA GLU A 60 1.78 14.22 18.96
C GLU A 60 2.65 15.41 19.42
N GLN A 61 2.36 15.97 20.60
CA GLN A 61 3.13 17.08 21.19
C GLN A 61 4.52 16.61 21.67
N GLN A 62 4.61 15.41 22.25
CA GLN A 62 5.88 14.87 22.76
C GLN A 62 6.84 14.48 21.62
N GLN A 63 6.32 14.00 20.49
CA GLN A 63 7.12 13.67 19.31
C GLN A 63 7.76 14.92 18.71
N SER A 64 6.96 15.98 18.53
CA SER A 64 7.42 17.24 17.94
C SER A 64 8.51 17.89 18.81
N GLU A 65 8.33 17.89 20.13
CA GLU A 65 9.33 18.42 21.05
C GLU A 65 10.64 17.63 21.07
N GLN A 66 10.61 16.30 20.96
CA GLN A 66 11.83 15.49 20.86
C GLN A 66 12.61 15.78 19.58
N VAL A 67 11.92 15.84 18.44
CA VAL A 67 12.53 16.16 17.15
C VAL A 67 13.18 17.55 17.18
N ILE A 68 12.49 18.55 17.73
CA ILE A 68 13.04 19.91 17.89
C ILE A 68 14.31 19.89 18.77
N ARG A 69 14.31 19.12 19.86
CA ARG A 69 15.48 19.01 20.75
C ARG A 69 16.69 18.36 20.06
N ASP A 70 16.48 17.33 19.26
CA ASP A 70 17.56 16.63 18.55
C ASP A 70 18.21 17.52 17.48
N PHE A 71 17.41 18.28 16.74
CA PHE A 71 17.91 19.23 15.74
C PHE A 71 18.53 20.49 16.35
N THR A 72 18.09 20.92 17.53
CA THR A 72 18.61 22.13 18.20
C THR A 72 19.86 21.84 19.04
N THR A 73 19.99 20.64 19.63
CA THR A 73 21.15 20.25 20.46
C THR A 73 22.43 20.02 19.65
N THR A 74 22.30 19.66 18.37
CA THR A 74 23.43 19.48 17.45
C THR A 74 24.20 20.80 17.18
N HIS A 75 23.66 21.96 17.59
CA HIS A 75 24.32 23.27 17.53
C HIS A 75 24.74 23.79 18.93
N LYS A 76 25.26 22.95 19.82
CA LYS A 76 26.15 23.42 20.89
C LYS A 76 27.60 23.10 20.50
N PRO A 77 28.40 24.09 20.07
CA PRO A 77 29.85 23.89 20.01
C PRO A 77 30.31 23.57 21.42
N SER A 78 31.01 22.45 21.55
CA SER A 78 31.70 22.03 22.76
C SER A 78 32.68 23.13 23.19
N GLU A 79 32.29 23.97 24.15
CA GLU A 79 33.27 24.63 25.01
C GLU A 79 33.75 23.61 26.04
N GLN A 80 34.89 22.98 25.73
CA GLN A 80 35.91 22.55 26.68
C GLN A 80 37.28 22.71 26.04
#